data_AF-A0A7C7P3I0-F1
#
_entry.id   AF-A0A7C7P3I0-F1
#
_cell.length_a   1.000
_cell.length_b   1.000
_cell.length_c   1.000
_cell.angle_alpha   90.00
_cell.angle_beta   90.00
_cell.angle_gamma   90.00
#
_symmetry.space_group_name_H-M   'P 1'
#
loop_
_entity.id
_entity.type
_entity.pdbx_description
1 polymer ?
#
loop_
_entity_poly.entity_id
_entity_poly.type
_entity_poly.pdbx_seq_one_letter_code
_entity_poly.pdbx_strand_id
1 'polypeptide(L)' 'MQSGTKKFDKWIIEFITEDTGVNPLMGWESSTDTYTELKLEFSSKELAIDYAKKNKIEFELIEPHERKIVKKTYSNNFTK' A
#
# COMPACT_ATOMS: atom_id res chain seq x y z
N MET A 1 -4.62 -13.85 4.56
CA MET A 1 -5.86 -13.03 4.55
C MET A 1 -6.30 -12.80 6.00
N GLN A 2 -6.51 -11.55 6.41
CA GLN A 2 -6.82 -11.19 7.80
C GLN A 2 -7.84 -10.03 7.83
N SER A 3 -8.66 -9.95 8.88
CA SER A 3 -9.65 -8.87 9.11
C SER A 3 -9.14 -7.69 9.94
N GLY A 4 -7.86 -7.69 10.35
CA GLY A 4 -7.27 -6.67 11.21
C GLY A 4 -7.03 -5.36 10.48
N THR A 5 -7.23 -4.23 11.17
CA THR A 5 -7.15 -2.88 10.59
C THR A 5 -5.83 -2.15 10.85
N LYS A 6 -5.01 -2.63 11.80
CA LYS A 6 -3.79 -1.96 12.27
C LYS A 6 -2.73 -1.70 11.18
N LYS A 7 -2.79 -2.42 10.06
CA LYS A 7 -1.86 -2.22 8.94
C LYS A 7 -2.18 -0.95 8.13
N PHE A 8 -3.40 -0.42 8.22
CA PHE A 8 -3.87 0.72 7.41
C PHE A 8 -3.66 2.09 8.07
N ASP A 9 -3.02 2.14 9.24
CA ASP A 9 -2.79 3.40 9.98
C ASP A 9 -1.53 4.17 9.50
N LYS A 10 -0.86 3.68 8.45
CA LYS A 10 0.40 4.23 7.94
C LYS A 10 0.29 4.60 6.47
N TRP A 11 1.00 5.66 6.09
CA TRP A 11 1.20 6.08 4.71
C TRP A 11 2.47 5.44 4.16
N ILE A 12 2.44 4.97 2.92
CA ILE A 12 3.58 4.28 2.31
C ILE A 12 3.87 4.94 0.96
N ILE A 13 5.15 5.23 0.71
CA ILE A 13 5.65 5.54 -0.63
C ILE A 13 6.28 4.27 -1.18
N GLU A 14 5.77 3.82 -2.32
CA GLU A 14 6.30 2.72 -3.11
C GLU A 14 6.71 3.25 -4.48
N PHE A 15 7.83 2.76 -4.99
CA PHE A 15 8.31 3.14 -6.32
C PHE A 15 7.74 2.19 -7.37
N ILE A 16 7.38 2.75 -8.51
CA ILE A 16 7.00 1.95 -9.69
C ILE A 16 8.31 1.48 -10.31
N THR A 17 8.50 0.17 -10.36
CA THR A 17 9.66 -0.48 -10.99
C THR A 17 9.20 -1.26 -12.21
N GLU A 18 10.13 -1.51 -13.13
CA GLU A 18 9.86 -2.29 -14.35
C GLU A 18 9.83 -3.80 -14.04
N ASP A 19 9.27 -4.57 -14.98
CA ASP A 19 9.05 -6.00 -14.81
C ASP A 19 10.38 -6.75 -14.61
N THR A 20 10.41 -7.66 -13.63
CA THR A 20 11.61 -8.42 -13.29
C THR A 20 11.82 -9.54 -14.32
N GLY A 21 13.06 -9.70 -14.78
CA GLY A 21 13.40 -10.74 -15.75
C GLY A 21 13.49 -12.12 -15.08
N VAL A 22 13.31 -13.18 -15.86
CA VAL A 22 13.51 -14.56 -15.38
C VAL A 22 14.92 -15.04 -15.73
N ASN A 23 15.65 -15.53 -14.74
CA ASN A 23 16.97 -16.11 -14.97
C ASN A 23 16.84 -17.42 -15.78
N PRO A 24 17.51 -17.55 -16.94
CA PRO A 24 17.33 -18.69 -17.84
C PRO A 24 17.84 -20.02 -17.29
N LEU A 25 18.73 -20.02 -16.27
CA LEU A 25 19.28 -21.25 -15.69
C LEU A 25 18.39 -21.81 -14.58
N MET A 26 18.05 -20.96 -13.60
CA MET A 26 17.33 -21.37 -12.38
C MET A 26 15.84 -21.02 -12.39
N GLY A 27 15.40 -20.16 -13.31
CA GLY A 27 14.02 -19.69 -13.38
C GLY A 27 13.64 -18.71 -12.27
N TRP A 28 14.61 -18.14 -11.54
CA TRP A 28 14.34 -17.17 -10.49
C TRP A 28 14.08 -15.77 -11.07
N GLU A 29 13.19 -15.03 -10.42
CA GLU A 29 13.02 -13.60 -10.68
C GLU A 29 14.33 -12.87 -10.35
N SER A 30 14.86 -12.16 -11.33
CA SER A 30 16.06 -11.34 -11.21
C SER A 30 15.66 -9.90 -11.56
N SER A 31 15.77 -9.01 -10.58
CA SER A 31 15.61 -7.57 -10.80
C SER A 31 16.95 -6.95 -11.16
N THR A 32 16.92 -5.94 -12.03
CA THR A 32 18.09 -5.06 -12.28
C THR A 32 18.06 -3.85 -11.35
N ASP A 33 16.93 -3.60 -10.70
CA ASP A 33 16.64 -2.40 -9.94
C ASP A 33 16.43 -2.71 -8.45
N THR A 34 16.83 -1.77 -7.60
CA THR A 34 16.72 -1.81 -6.14
C THR A 34 15.48 -1.08 -5.62
N TYR A 35 14.82 -0.26 -6.44
CA TYR A 35 13.64 0.49 -6.02
C TYR A 35 12.46 -0.42 -5.63
N THR A 36 12.41 -1.67 -6.12
CA THR A 36 11.42 -2.69 -5.75
C THR A 36 11.37 -3.00 -4.26
N GLU A 37 12.52 -2.90 -3.57
CA GLU A 37 12.64 -3.21 -2.15
C GLU A 37 12.35 -2.01 -1.25
N LEU A 38 12.35 -0.80 -1.81
CA LEU A 38 12.16 0.43 -1.05
C LEU A 38 10.68 0.70 -0.77
N LYS A 39 10.31 0.49 0.50
CA LYS A 39 9.00 0.87 1.05
C LYS A 39 9.20 1.81 2.23
N LEU A 40 8.83 3.07 2.05
CA LEU A 40 9.01 4.09 3.08
C LEU A 40 7.69 4.32 3.81
N GLU A 41 7.67 4.02 5.11
CA GLU A 41 6.49 4.19 5.97
C GLU A 41 6.49 5.55 6.68
N PHE A 42 5.35 6.24 6.65
CA PHE A 42 5.11 7.53 7.27
C PHE A 42 3.85 7.49 8.13
N SER A 43 3.80 8.35 9.15
CA SER A 43 2.63 8.50 10.03
C SER A 43 1.56 9.43 9.46
N SER A 44 1.93 10.38 8.60
CA SER A 44 1.02 11.38 8.02
C SER A 44 1.27 11.56 6.53
N LYS A 45 0.20 11.89 5.78
CA LYS A 45 0.28 12.22 4.34
C LYS A 45 1.23 13.38 4.08
N GLU A 46 1.28 14.37 4.97
CA GLU A 46 2.05 15.59 4.81
C GLU A 46 3.55 15.30 4.87
N LEU A 47 3.97 14.39 5.76
CA LEU A 47 5.36 13.96 5.88
C LEU A 47 5.80 13.18 4.64
N ALA A 48 4.93 12.34 4.10
CA ALA A 48 5.21 11.60 2.87
C ALA A 48 5.38 12.57 1.68
N ILE A 49 4.48 13.55 1.54
CA ILE A 49 4.53 14.55 0.47
C ILE A 49 5.77 15.45 0.60
N ASP A 50 6.11 15.90 1.82
CA ASP A 50 7.30 16.71 2.06
C ASP A 50 8.59 15.94 1.72
N TYR A 51 8.66 14.65 2.10
CA TYR A 51 9.76 13.79 1.71
C TYR A 51 9.87 13.62 0.19
N ALA A 52 8.76 13.36 -0.51
CA ALA A 52 8.75 13.22 -1.96
C ALA A 52 9.21 14.52 -2.65
N LYS A 53 8.71 15.67 -2.20
CA LYS A 53 9.11 16.99 -2.71
C LYS A 53 10.60 17.30 -2.47
N LYS A 54 11.12 17.01 -1.27
CA LYS A 54 12.52 17.24 -0.91
C LYS A 54 13.47 16.41 -1.78
N ASN A 55 13.10 15.17 -2.06
CA ASN A 55 13.89 14.25 -2.89
C ASN A 55 13.59 14.40 -4.40
N LYS A 56 12.72 15.35 -4.79
CA LYS A 56 12.30 15.58 -6.18
C LYS A 56 11.74 14.32 -6.87
N ILE A 57 10.99 13.53 -6.11
CA ILE A 57 10.33 12.32 -6.60
C ILE A 57 8.95 12.73 -7.12
N GLU A 58 8.63 12.33 -8.34
CA GLU A 58 7.28 12.46 -8.89
C GLU A 58 6.37 11.40 -8.25
N PHE A 59 5.22 11.83 -7.74
CA PHE A 59 4.33 10.96 -6.96
C PHE A 59 2.87 11.18 -7.32
N GLU A 60 2.08 10.12 -7.21
CA GLU A 60 0.62 10.15 -7.29
C GLU A 60 0.04 9.89 -5.89
N LEU A 61 -0.93 10.70 -5.47
CA LEU A 61 -1.57 10.54 -4.17
C LEU A 61 -2.83 9.67 -4.29
N ILE A 62 -2.79 8.50 -3.66
CA ILE A 62 -3.95 7.62 -3.53
C ILE A 62 -4.65 7.93 -2.20
N GLU A 63 -5.88 8.41 -2.27
CA GLU A 63 -6.66 8.73 -1.07
C GLU A 63 -7.14 7.46 -0.33
N PRO A 64 -7.18 7.49 1.02
CA PRO A 64 -7.61 6.34 1.80
C PRO A 64 -9.10 6.11 1.60
N HIS A 65 -9.47 4.86 1.29
CA HIS A 65 -10.87 4.47 1.18
C HIS A 65 -11.46 4.15 2.55
N GLU A 66 -12.37 5.00 3.04
CA GLU A 66 -13.06 4.76 4.30
C GLU A 66 -14.04 3.58 4.21
N ARG A 67 -13.95 2.66 5.18
CA ARG A 67 -14.88 1.53 5.27
C ARG A 67 -16.26 2.02 5.72
N LYS A 68 -17.28 1.79 4.89
CA LYS A 68 -18.68 2.03 5.27
C LYS A 68 -19.08 1.12 6.44
N ILE A 69 -19.48 1.74 7.56
CA ILE A 69 -19.99 1.02 8.73
C ILE A 69 -21.47 0.73 8.52
N VAL A 70 -21.82 -0.54 8.35
CA VAL A 70 -23.22 -0.98 8.28
C VAL A 70 -23.71 -1.24 9.70
N LYS A 71 -24.79 -0.55 10.11
CA LYS A 71 -25.49 -0.85 11.38
C LYS A 71 -26.13 -2.22 11.26
N LYS A 72 -25.59 -3.19 11.99
CA LYS A 72 -26.13 -4.56 12.06
C LYS A 72 -26.89 -4.72 13.37
N THR A 73 -28.16 -5.08 13.28
CA THR A 73 -28.99 -5.39 14.44
C THR A 73 -29.29 -6.88 14.43
N TYR A 74 -28.93 -7.60 15.49
CA TYR A 74 -29.17 -9.05 15.58
C TYR A 74 -30.66 -9.39 15.54
N SER A 75 -31.53 -8.52 16.06
CA SER A 75 -32.99 -8.67 16.02
C SER A 75 -33.54 -8.78 14.60
N ASN A 76 -32.88 -8.18 13.59
CA ASN A 76 -33.29 -8.31 12.19
C ASN A 76 -33.16 -9.75 11.66
N ASN A 77 -32.45 -10.63 12.37
CA ASN A 77 -32.35 -12.04 11.99
C ASN A 77 -33.64 -12.83 12.30
N PHE A 78 -34.54 -12.29 13.13
CA PHE A 78 -35.72 -13.01 13.64
C PHE A 78 -37.06 -12.37 13.24
N THR A 79 -37.08 -11.29 12.46
CA THR A 79 -38.31 -10.62 12.01
C THR A 79 -38.95 -11.31 10.79
N LYS A 80 -39.05 -12.64 10.80
CA LYS A 80 -39.69 -13.42 9.74
C LYS A 80 -41.04 -13.96 10.19
#